data_AF-A0A1E4GV32-F1
#
_entry.id   AF-A0A1E4GV32-F1
#
_cell.length_a   1.000
_cell.length_b   1.000
_cell.length_c   1.000
_cell.angle_alpha   90.00
_cell.angle_beta   90.00
_cell.angle_gamma   90.00
#
_symmetry.space_group_name_H-M   'P 1'
#
loop_
_entity.id
_entity.type
_entity.pdbx_description
1 polymer ?
#
loop_
_entity_poly.entity_id
_entity_poly.type
_entity_poly.pdbx_seq_one_letter_code
_entity_poly.pdbx_strand_id
1 'polypeptide(L)' 'MSSRLLSPRLRKFIGMIVILAFLVVYITVVASLADELPDHWAVKLAYYGFFGTLWGVPLFPLIRWMNREE' A
#
# COMPACT_ATOMS: atom_id res chain seq x y z
N MET A 1 21.17 1.46 26.98
CA MET A 1 19.75 1.26 27.31
C MET A 1 19.11 0.58 26.11
N SER A 2 18.59 -0.63 26.30
CA SER A 2 18.37 -1.67 25.28
C SER A 2 17.35 -1.28 24.19
N SER A 3 17.81 -0.97 22.97
CA SER A 3 16.93 -0.84 21.80
C SER A 3 16.68 -2.20 21.13
N ARG A 4 16.20 -3.19 21.89
CA ARG A 4 15.60 -4.43 21.34
C ARG A 4 14.08 -4.25 21.23
N LEU A 5 13.60 -3.21 20.55
CA LEU A 5 12.22 -2.72 20.77
C LEU A 5 11.11 -3.60 20.16
N LEU A 6 11.36 -4.39 19.11
CA LEU A 6 10.36 -5.31 18.54
C LEU A 6 11.02 -6.56 17.97
N SER A 7 10.47 -7.74 18.29
CA SER A 7 10.91 -9.00 17.68
C SER A 7 10.68 -8.97 16.16
N PRO A 8 11.55 -9.59 15.34
CA PRO A 8 11.38 -9.63 13.88
C PRO A 8 10.01 -10.15 13.43
N ARG A 9 9.42 -11.09 14.20
CA ARG A 9 8.07 -11.63 13.95
C ARG A 9 6.98 -10.58 14.17
N LEU A 10 7.07 -9.80 15.26
CA LEU A 10 6.09 -8.75 15.57
C LEU A 10 6.15 -7.60 14.54
N ARG A 11 7.35 -7.27 14.05
CA ARG A 11 7.54 -6.28 12.98
C ARG A 11 6.84 -6.68 11.69
N LYS A 12 6.95 -7.96 11.31
CA LYS A 12 6.25 -8.52 10.15
C LYS A 12 4.72 -8.51 10.33
N PHE A 13 4.24 -8.83 11.53
CA PHE A 13 2.81 -8.78 11.85
C PHE A 13 2.24 -7.35 11.75
N ILE A 14 2.91 -6.38 12.37
CA ILE A 14 2.53 -4.96 12.27
C ILE A 14 2.59 -4.50 10.82
N GLY A 15 3.65 -4.85 10.11
CA GLY A 15 3.80 -4.52 8.69
C GLY A 15 2.64 -5.04 7.84
N MET A 16 2.20 -6.29 8.04
CA MET A 16 1.02 -6.82 7.34
C MET A 16 -0.25 -6.03 7.66
N ILE A 17 -0.51 -5.71 8.93
CA ILE A 17 -1.68 -4.90 9.32
C ILE A 17 -1.64 -3.53 8.64
N VAL A 18 -0.47 -2.87 8.64
CA VAL A 18 -0.30 -1.56 7.99
C VAL A 18 -0.55 -1.65 6.50
N ILE A 19 -0.09 -2.72 5.82
CA ILE A 19 -0.36 -2.94 4.39
C ILE A 19 -1.88 -3.08 4.15
N LEU A 20 -2.58 -3.87 4.96
CA LEU A 20 -4.02 -4.06 4.81
C LEU A 20 -4.79 -2.75 5.04
N ALA A 21 -4.45 -2.00 6.10
CA ALA A 21 -5.05 -0.70 6.37
C ALA A 21 -4.79 0.30 5.22
N PHE A 22 -3.55 0.34 4.72
CA PHE A 22 -3.18 1.13 3.55
C PHE A 22 -4.03 0.76 2.32
N LEU A 23 -4.19 -0.54 2.03
CA LEU A 23 -4.98 -1.01 0.89
C LEU A 23 -6.45 -0.59 0.98
N VAL A 24 -7.07 -0.69 2.16
CA VAL A 24 -8.46 -0.26 2.35
C VAL A 24 -8.62 1.23 2.03
N VAL A 25 -7.74 2.08 2.57
CA VAL A 25 -7.77 3.52 2.31
C VAL A 25 -7.48 3.81 0.84
N TYR A 26 -6.46 3.16 0.28
CA TYR A 26 -6.04 3.36 -1.10
C TYR A 26 -7.14 3.00 -2.09
N ILE A 27 -7.74 1.82 -1.96
CA ILE A 27 -8.83 1.36 -2.85
C ILE A 27 -10.03 2.30 -2.74
N THR A 28 -10.36 2.73 -1.53
CA THR A 28 -11.47 3.67 -1.32
C THR A 28 -11.21 4.99 -2.05
N VAL A 29 -10.02 5.57 -1.89
CA VAL A 29 -9.64 6.81 -2.57
C VAL A 29 -9.65 6.66 -4.09
N VAL A 30 -9.04 5.59 -4.61
CA VAL A 30 -8.98 5.32 -6.06
C VAL A 30 -10.37 5.08 -6.65
N ALA A 31 -11.23 4.34 -5.95
CA ALA A 31 -12.60 4.10 -6.40
C ALA A 31 -13.42 5.39 -6.43
N SER A 32 -13.36 6.19 -5.36
CA SER A 32 -14.09 7.47 -5.30
C SER A 32 -13.62 8.46 -6.37
N LEU A 33 -12.32 8.51 -6.67
CA LEU A 33 -11.79 9.36 -7.74
C LEU A 33 -12.16 8.85 -9.14
N ALA A 34 -12.45 7.56 -9.30
CA ALA A 34 -12.87 7.01 -10.58
C ALA A 34 -14.29 7.48 -10.99
N ASP A 35 -15.13 7.85 -10.02
CA ASP A 35 -16.48 8.37 -10.28
C ASP A 35 -16.47 9.75 -10.96
N GLU A 36 -15.37 10.50 -10.83
CA GLU A 36 -15.18 11.80 -11.50
C GLU A 36 -14.69 11.67 -12.94
N LEU A 37 -14.33 10.46 -13.40
CA LEU A 37 -13.78 10.25 -14.73
C LEU A 37 -14.86 10.24 -15.82
N PRO A 38 -14.55 10.72 -17.03
CA PRO A 38 -15.42 10.55 -18.19
C PRO A 38 -15.79 9.08 -18.42
N ASP A 39 -17.02 8.83 -18.91
CA ASP A 39 -17.47 7.49 -19.25
C ASP A 39 -16.87 7.02 -20.58
N HIS A 40 -15.54 6.83 -20.58
CA HIS A 40 -14.77 6.35 -21.72
C HIS A 40 -13.88 5.19 -21.29
N TRP A 41 -14.04 4.04 -21.96
CA TRP A 41 -13.38 2.79 -21.60
C TRP A 41 -11.85 2.91 -21.52
N ALA A 42 -11.23 3.65 -22.45
CA ALA A 42 -9.76 3.79 -22.47
C ALA A 42 -9.24 4.65 -21.30
N VAL A 43 -10.04 5.63 -20.84
CA VAL A 43 -9.66 6.48 -19.70
C VAL A 43 -9.71 5.65 -18.42
N LYS A 44 -10.80 4.87 -18.23
CA LYS A 44 -10.92 3.92 -17.12
C LYS A 44 -9.80 2.87 -17.15
N LEU A 45 -9.46 2.34 -18.32
CA LEU A 45 -8.37 1.37 -18.47
C LEU A 45 -7.01 1.97 -18.09
N ALA A 46 -6.69 3.17 -18.58
CA ALA A 46 -5.45 3.85 -18.23
C ALA A 46 -5.39 4.17 -16.72
N TYR A 47 -6.51 4.65 -16.16
CA TYR A 47 -6.62 4.98 -14.74
C TYR A 47 -6.40 3.75 -13.86
N TYR A 48 -7.20 2.70 -14.04
CA TYR A 48 -7.09 1.48 -13.25
C TYR A 48 -5.78 0.73 -13.51
N GLY A 49 -5.24 0.77 -14.72
CA GLY A 49 -3.92 0.21 -15.03
C GLY A 49 -2.80 0.93 -14.28
N PHE A 50 -2.84 2.26 -14.23
CA PHE A 50 -1.84 3.07 -13.54
C PHE A 50 -1.92 2.88 -12.02
N PHE A 51 -3.08 3.12 -11.41
CA PHE A 51 -3.26 2.98 -9.96
C PHE A 51 -3.15 1.52 -9.51
N GLY A 52 -3.66 0.56 -10.29
CA GLY A 52 -3.54 -0.87 -10.03
C GLY A 52 -2.11 -1.42 -10.10
N THR A 53 -1.18 -0.71 -10.75
CA THR A 53 0.24 -1.09 -10.80
C THR A 53 1.08 -0.30 -9.80
N LEU A 54 0.78 0.99 -9.61
CA LEU A 54 1.64 1.91 -8.85
C LEU A 54 1.46 1.82 -7.32
N TRP A 55 0.39 1.20 -6.81
CA TRP A 55 0.11 1.09 -5.37
C TRP A 55 1.23 0.40 -4.56
N GLY A 56 2.06 -0.45 -5.20
CA GLY A 56 3.17 -1.12 -4.55
C GLY A 56 4.32 -0.19 -4.18
N VAL A 57 4.45 0.95 -4.86
CA VAL A 57 5.57 1.90 -4.65
C VAL A 57 5.60 2.45 -3.21
N PRO A 58 4.47 2.94 -2.65
CA PRO A 58 4.38 3.30 -1.23
C PRO A 58 4.77 2.19 -0.23
N LEU A 59 4.72 0.92 -0.62
CA LEU A 59 5.02 -0.20 0.29
C LEU A 59 6.50 -0.52 0.42
N PHE A 60 7.35 -0.12 -0.53
CA PHE A 60 8.78 -0.38 -0.48
C PHE A 60 9.47 0.03 0.84
N PRO A 61 9.29 1.25 1.38
CA PRO A 61 9.92 1.64 2.64
C PRO A 61 9.45 0.78 3.82
N LEU A 62 8.16 0.40 3.85
CA LEU A 62 7.58 -0.44 4.90
C LEU A 62 8.16 -1.86 4.82
N ILE A 63 8.21 -2.45 3.63
CA ILE A 63 8.79 -3.78 3.40
C ILE A 63 10.27 -3.79 3.79
N ARG A 64 11.02 -2.73 3.43
CA ARG A 64 12.43 -2.58 3.85
C ARG A 64 12.58 -2.53 5.36
N TRP A 65 11.67 -1.86 6.07
CA TRP A 65 11.65 -1.84 7.53
C TRP A 65 11.33 -3.21 8.12
N MET A 66 10.36 -3.95 7.55
CA MET A 66 10.00 -5.31 7.96
C MET A 66 11.15 -6.30 7.80
N ASN A 67 11.96 -6.14 6.75
CA ASN A 67 13.07 -7.03 6.39
C ASN A 67 14.42 -6.58 6.93
N ARG A 68 14.50 -5.52 7.75
CA ARG A 68 15.72 -5.18 8.47
C ARG A 68 16.03 -6.27 9.50
N GLU A 69 16.86 -7.21 9.10
CA GLU A 69 17.57 -8.13 9.99
C GLU A 69 18.68 -7.30 10.67
N GLU A 70 18.64 -7.23 12.01
CA GLU A 70 19.76 -6.74 12.81
C GLU A 70 20.85 -7.81 12.85
#